data_AF-A0A7Y9HML5-F1
#
_entry.id   AF-A0A7Y9HML5-F1
#
_cell.length_a   1.000
_cell.length_b   1.000
_cell.length_c   1.000
_cell.angle_alpha   90.00
_cell.angle_beta   90.00
_cell.angle_gamma   90.00
#
_symmetry.space_group_name_H-M   'P 1'
#
loop_
_entity.id
_entity.type
_entity.pdbx_description
1 polymer ?
#
loop_
_entity_poly.entity_id
_entity_poly.type
_entity_poly.pdbx_seq_one_letter_code
_entity_poly.pdbx_strand_id
1 'polypeptide(L)'
;MMLRKQNNLPPRVLATETPEQAAANKLAREQRDAQVRGVSSIHAMREAIKQASRALPPLPHVPRVRGLTAATFRARAMQGQPFLIDGVVSRWPLSAQTPALLRQRYGHMAVRARVGDYINTAFAPDRAMQDMTMAEYLDLAERTEGLPPYLGNLELRELNSQCHWPTWFDKMGPARFWVGPAGTVTPLHCDYDDNIFAQIWGSKRIFLAPPHHDEFLYTKEASAMLFGSPFDPEAPDYQRFPLARQAALIEVVVQPGQMLYVPAGWYHQVRALTFSLSSNRWARGVPLLLCGSDC
;
A
#
# COMPACT_ATOMS: atom_id res chain seq x y z
N MET A 1 30.95 27.10 -11.63
CA MET A 1 30.44 25.80 -12.12
C MET A 1 30.20 24.92 -10.89
N MET A 2 29.03 25.03 -10.25
CA MET A 2 28.71 24.24 -9.05
C MET A 2 28.46 22.79 -9.47
N LEU A 3 29.27 21.85 -8.98
CA LEU A 3 28.99 20.42 -9.11
C LEU A 3 27.63 20.13 -8.46
N ARG A 4 26.62 19.82 -9.28
CA ARG A 4 25.39 19.21 -8.79
C ARG A 4 25.80 17.89 -8.12
N LYS A 5 25.68 17.81 -6.79
CA LYS A 5 25.75 16.54 -6.08
C LYS A 5 24.74 15.61 -6.76
N GLN A 6 25.21 14.53 -7.38
CA GLN A 6 24.33 13.47 -7.83
C GLN A 6 23.54 13.01 -6.60
N ASN A 7 22.22 13.16 -6.66
CA ASN A 7 21.30 12.77 -5.60
C ASN A 7 21.16 11.23 -5.64
N ASN A 8 22.26 10.52 -5.41
CA ASN A 8 22.28 9.07 -5.49
C ASN A 8 21.41 8.49 -4.39
N LEU A 9 20.53 7.56 -4.77
CA LEU A 9 19.74 6.82 -3.80
C LEU A 9 20.67 6.00 -2.90
N PRO A 10 20.30 5.80 -1.62
CA PRO A 10 21.08 4.94 -0.75
C PRO A 10 21.24 3.55 -1.35
N PRO A 11 22.45 2.94 -1.24
CA PRO A 11 22.73 1.64 -1.82
C PRO A 11 21.78 0.58 -1.25
N ARG A 12 21.40 -0.39 -2.07
CA ARG A 12 20.65 -1.55 -1.60
C ARG A 12 21.59 -2.42 -0.78
N VAL A 13 21.35 -2.51 0.51
CA VAL A 13 22.09 -3.43 1.40
C VAL A 13 21.42 -4.80 1.28
N LEU A 14 22.08 -5.71 0.56
CA LEU A 14 21.75 -7.13 0.65
C LEU A 14 22.53 -7.68 1.85
N ALA A 15 21.82 -8.04 2.91
CA ALA A 15 22.42 -8.56 4.13
C ALA A 15 23.10 -9.91 3.85
N THR A 16 24.42 -9.98 4.05
CA THR A 16 25.20 -11.22 4.17
C THR A 16 25.21 -11.66 5.64
N GLU A 17 24.03 -11.82 6.23
CA GLU A 17 23.88 -12.20 7.63
C GLU A 17 23.86 -13.73 7.77
N THR A 18 24.39 -14.25 8.88
CA THR A 18 24.18 -15.66 9.22
C THR A 18 22.71 -15.92 9.56
N PRO A 19 22.21 -17.18 9.48
CA PRO A 19 20.83 -17.49 9.84
C PRO A 19 20.44 -17.05 11.27
N GLU A 20 21.35 -17.18 12.23
CA GLU A 20 21.14 -16.74 13.62
C GLU A 20 21.03 -15.22 13.74
N GLN A 21 21.90 -14.48 13.06
CA GLN A 21 21.86 -13.01 13.02
C GLN A 21 20.55 -12.52 12.37
N ALA A 22 20.15 -13.14 11.26
CA ALA A 22 18.90 -12.82 10.58
C ALA A 22 17.68 -13.07 11.49
N ALA A 23 17.68 -14.18 12.24
CA ALA A 23 16.62 -14.49 13.20
C ALA A 23 16.56 -13.49 14.37
N ALA A 24 17.71 -13.13 14.95
CA ALA A 24 17.79 -12.13 16.02
C ALA A 24 17.33 -10.74 15.54
N ASN A 25 17.78 -10.33 14.35
CA ASN A 25 17.37 -9.07 13.72
C ASN A 25 15.88 -9.04 13.39
N LYS A 26 15.30 -10.17 12.96
CA LYS A 26 13.86 -10.33 12.77
C LYS A 26 13.12 -10.12 14.08
N LEU A 27 13.51 -10.84 15.15
CA LEU A 27 12.87 -10.75 16.47
C LEU A 27 12.94 -9.32 17.04
N ALA A 28 14.11 -8.68 16.97
CA ALA A 28 14.28 -7.30 17.46
C ALA A 28 13.41 -6.30 16.69
N ARG A 29 13.20 -6.52 15.38
CA ARG A 29 12.31 -5.69 14.57
C ARG A 29 10.85 -5.88 14.99
N GLU A 30 10.43 -7.13 15.19
CA GLU A 30 9.07 -7.45 15.65
C GLU A 30 8.75 -6.84 17.01
N GLN A 31 9.70 -6.89 17.95
CA GLN A 31 9.55 -6.27 19.27
C GLN A 31 9.41 -4.74 19.15
N ARG A 32 10.23 -4.09 18.33
CA ARG A 32 10.08 -2.64 18.06
C ARG A 32 8.74 -2.33 17.40
N ASP A 33 8.31 -3.14 16.45
CA ASP A 33 7.02 -2.97 15.78
C ASP A 33 5.85 -3.11 16.77
N ALA A 34 5.92 -4.08 17.69
CA ALA A 34 4.92 -4.24 18.74
C ALA A 34 4.90 -3.03 19.70
N GLN A 35 6.08 -2.56 20.12
CA GLN A 35 6.21 -1.39 21.00
C GLN A 35 5.64 -0.11 20.35
N VAL A 36 5.94 0.13 19.06
CA VAL A 36 5.42 1.30 18.32
C VAL A 36 3.90 1.36 18.32
N ARG A 37 3.24 0.18 18.36
CA ARG A 37 1.79 0.01 18.31
C ARG A 37 1.17 -0.19 19.69
N GLY A 38 1.96 -0.27 20.76
CA GLY A 38 1.45 -0.51 22.11
C GLY A 38 0.78 -1.88 22.28
N VAL A 39 1.21 -2.91 21.52
CA VAL A 39 0.66 -4.27 21.59
C VAL A 39 1.66 -5.24 22.21
N SER A 40 1.18 -6.34 22.77
CA SER A 40 2.05 -7.36 23.43
C SER A 40 2.98 -8.07 22.44
N SER A 41 2.49 -8.36 21.24
CA SER A 41 3.28 -8.87 20.13
C SER A 41 2.55 -8.63 18.81
N ILE A 42 3.30 -8.61 17.70
CA ILE A 42 2.68 -8.54 16.37
C ILE A 42 1.81 -9.77 16.10
N HIS A 43 2.24 -10.97 16.51
CA HIS A 43 1.42 -12.16 16.35
C HIS A 43 0.07 -12.05 17.06
N ALA A 44 0.04 -11.65 18.34
CA ALA A 44 -1.19 -11.47 19.09
C ALA A 44 -2.12 -10.42 18.46
N MET A 45 -1.55 -9.30 17.96
CA MET A 45 -2.32 -8.28 17.25
C MET A 45 -2.96 -8.82 15.97
N ARG A 46 -2.23 -9.62 15.18
CA ARG A 46 -2.75 -10.25 13.95
C ARG A 46 -3.91 -11.19 14.27
N GLU A 47 -3.75 -12.06 15.27
CA GLU A 47 -4.81 -12.99 15.67
C GLU A 47 -6.04 -12.25 16.22
N ALA A 48 -5.85 -11.16 16.98
CA ALA A 48 -6.94 -10.31 17.43
C ALA A 48 -7.70 -9.66 16.26
N ILE A 49 -7.00 -9.14 15.23
CA ILE A 49 -7.63 -8.59 14.02
C ILE A 49 -8.44 -9.67 13.31
N LYS A 50 -7.88 -10.86 13.11
CA LYS A 50 -8.59 -11.97 12.45
C LYS A 50 -9.85 -12.33 13.23
N GLN A 51 -9.74 -12.49 14.55
CA GLN A 51 -10.87 -12.84 15.41
C GLN A 51 -11.96 -11.76 15.37
N ALA A 52 -11.60 -10.48 15.49
CA ALA A 52 -12.53 -9.37 15.38
C ALA A 52 -13.19 -9.34 13.99
N SER A 53 -12.42 -9.63 12.93
CA SER A 53 -12.93 -9.57 11.56
C SER A 53 -13.99 -10.64 11.25
N ARG A 54 -14.02 -11.77 11.98
CA ARG A 54 -15.05 -12.82 11.83
C ARG A 54 -16.45 -12.35 12.22
N ALA A 55 -16.54 -11.34 13.07
CA ALA A 55 -17.81 -10.75 13.50
C ALA A 55 -18.29 -9.62 12.56
N LEU A 56 -17.51 -9.27 11.53
CA LEU A 56 -17.91 -8.22 10.59
C LEU A 56 -19.07 -8.70 9.72
N PRO A 57 -20.04 -7.83 9.42
CA PRO A 57 -21.09 -8.18 8.48
C PRO A 57 -20.50 -8.38 7.07
N PRO A 58 -21.17 -9.16 6.21
CA PRO A 58 -20.82 -9.25 4.80
C PRO A 58 -20.75 -7.85 4.17
N LEU A 59 -19.74 -7.63 3.33
CA LEU A 59 -19.52 -6.35 2.66
C LEU A 59 -19.77 -6.51 1.16
N PRO A 60 -21.01 -6.28 0.67
CA PRO A 60 -21.33 -6.53 -0.74
C PRO A 60 -20.71 -5.49 -1.69
N HIS A 61 -20.41 -4.29 -1.20
CA HIS A 61 -19.73 -3.22 -1.92
C HIS A 61 -19.02 -2.31 -0.93
N VAL A 62 -17.96 -1.62 -1.37
CA VAL A 62 -17.25 -0.64 -0.54
C VAL A 62 -18.12 0.63 -0.35
N PRO A 63 -18.55 0.96 0.88
CA PRO A 63 -19.39 2.13 1.11
C PRO A 63 -18.66 3.43 0.79
N ARG A 64 -19.42 4.46 0.41
CA ARG A 64 -18.89 5.79 0.06
C ARG A 64 -19.39 6.84 1.03
N VAL A 65 -18.49 7.70 1.48
CA VAL A 65 -18.76 8.77 2.45
C VAL A 65 -18.06 10.08 2.06
N ARG A 66 -18.47 11.19 2.69
CA ARG A 66 -17.97 12.55 2.43
C ARG A 66 -17.87 13.33 3.72
N GLY A 67 -17.03 14.37 3.73
CA GLY A 67 -17.04 15.39 4.78
C GLY A 67 -16.72 14.89 6.18
N LEU A 68 -15.85 13.89 6.32
CA LEU A 68 -15.52 13.30 7.62
C LEU A 68 -14.62 14.24 8.45
N THR A 69 -15.06 14.53 9.67
CA THR A 69 -14.18 14.99 10.75
C THR A 69 -13.32 13.83 11.26
N ALA A 70 -12.26 14.12 12.04
CA ALA A 70 -11.45 13.06 12.66
C ALA A 70 -12.28 12.12 13.54
N ALA A 71 -13.21 12.64 14.35
CA ALA A 71 -14.09 11.83 15.19
C ALA A 71 -14.99 10.91 14.37
N THR A 72 -15.67 11.44 13.35
CA THR A 72 -16.56 10.63 12.50
C THR A 72 -15.80 9.60 11.64
N PHE A 73 -14.57 9.94 11.22
CA PHE A 73 -13.69 8.98 10.57
C PHE A 73 -13.34 7.83 11.52
N ARG A 74 -12.86 8.12 12.74
CA ARG A 74 -12.44 7.09 13.71
C ARG A 74 -13.58 6.18 14.12
N ALA A 75 -14.73 6.76 14.49
CA ALA A 75 -15.92 5.98 14.85
C ALA A 75 -16.33 5.00 13.74
N ARG A 76 -16.18 5.40 12.47
CA ARG A 76 -16.44 4.53 11.32
C ARG A 76 -15.33 3.49 11.14
N ALA A 77 -14.07 3.91 11.21
CA ALA A 77 -12.91 3.03 11.03
C ALA A 77 -12.83 1.92 12.09
N MET A 78 -13.26 2.19 13.32
CA MET A 78 -13.40 1.20 14.40
C MET A 78 -14.41 0.09 14.08
N GLN A 79 -15.30 0.29 13.10
CA GLN A 79 -16.18 -0.77 12.58
C GLN A 79 -15.43 -1.80 11.73
N GLY A 80 -14.15 -1.57 11.40
CA GLY A 80 -13.26 -2.58 10.80
C GLY A 80 -13.50 -2.87 9.32
N GLN A 81 -14.35 -2.11 8.62
CA GLN A 81 -14.60 -2.27 7.20
C GLN A 81 -13.98 -1.15 6.36
N PRO A 82 -13.50 -1.43 5.13
CA PRO A 82 -13.00 -0.42 4.21
C PRO A 82 -14.13 0.48 3.73
N PHE A 83 -13.80 1.73 3.44
CA PHE A 83 -14.72 2.69 2.84
C PHE A 83 -14.00 3.75 2.01
N LEU A 84 -14.70 4.25 0.99
CA LEU A 84 -14.24 5.33 0.12
C LEU A 84 -14.68 6.69 0.64
N ILE A 85 -13.80 7.67 0.51
CA ILE A 85 -13.99 9.04 0.97
C ILE A 85 -13.81 9.97 -0.23
N ASP A 86 -14.89 10.63 -0.65
CA ASP A 86 -14.85 11.52 -1.81
C ASP A 86 -14.39 12.94 -1.43
N GLY A 87 -13.67 13.59 -2.35
CA GLY A 87 -13.49 15.04 -2.36
C GLY A 87 -12.37 15.60 -1.48
N VAL A 88 -11.59 14.72 -0.82
CA VAL A 88 -10.43 15.14 -0.01
C VAL A 88 -9.24 15.45 -0.91
N VAL A 89 -8.86 14.52 -1.81
CA VAL A 89 -7.66 14.65 -2.63
C VAL A 89 -7.83 15.71 -3.71
N SER A 90 -9.06 15.96 -4.19
CA SER A 90 -9.35 16.99 -5.20
C SER A 90 -8.96 18.41 -4.79
N ARG A 91 -8.72 18.65 -3.49
CA ARG A 91 -8.31 19.96 -2.94
C ARG A 91 -6.78 20.10 -2.84
N TRP A 92 -6.02 19.07 -3.20
CA TRP A 92 -4.57 19.11 -3.14
C TRP A 92 -4.01 19.85 -4.35
N PRO A 93 -3.04 20.76 -4.18
CA PRO A 93 -2.38 21.40 -5.32
C PRO A 93 -1.87 20.39 -6.36
N LEU A 94 -1.41 19.21 -5.91
CA LEU A 94 -0.93 18.16 -6.80
C LEU A 94 -2.01 17.56 -7.70
N SER A 95 -3.27 17.48 -7.25
CA SER A 95 -4.35 16.88 -8.05
C SER A 95 -4.79 17.75 -9.22
N ALA A 96 -4.55 19.06 -9.15
CA ALA A 96 -4.83 20.00 -10.24
C ALA A 96 -3.78 19.95 -11.37
N GLN A 97 -2.66 19.25 -11.15
CA GLN A 97 -1.57 19.13 -12.10
C GLN A 97 -1.78 17.94 -13.05
N THR A 98 -1.02 17.91 -14.14
CA THR A 98 -1.05 16.81 -15.12
C THR A 98 0.20 15.93 -15.02
N PRO A 99 0.18 14.69 -15.54
CA PRO A 99 1.38 13.83 -15.61
C PRO A 99 2.59 14.50 -16.29
N ALA A 100 2.38 15.45 -17.20
CA ALA A 100 3.46 16.21 -17.85
C ALA A 100 4.34 16.97 -16.84
N LEU A 101 3.77 17.37 -15.68
CA LEU A 101 4.52 18.02 -14.60
C LEU A 101 5.65 17.13 -14.06
N LEU A 102 5.45 15.79 -14.02
CA LEU A 102 6.49 14.88 -13.53
C LEU A 102 7.78 15.04 -14.33
N ARG A 103 7.68 15.12 -15.66
CA ARG A 103 8.84 15.33 -16.52
C ARG A 103 9.39 16.75 -16.38
N GLN A 104 8.52 17.76 -16.43
CA GLN A 104 8.93 19.18 -16.48
C GLN A 104 9.58 19.68 -15.18
N ARG A 105 9.01 19.31 -14.02
CA ARG A 105 9.45 19.84 -12.72
C ARG A 105 10.21 18.82 -11.89
N TYR A 106 9.83 17.54 -11.99
CA TYR A 106 10.36 16.47 -11.14
C TYR A 106 11.26 15.50 -11.90
N GLY A 107 11.55 15.74 -13.17
CA GLY A 107 12.32 14.83 -14.02
C GLY A 107 13.70 14.50 -13.47
N HIS A 108 14.28 15.42 -12.70
CA HIS A 108 15.59 15.31 -12.08
C HIS A 108 15.61 14.46 -10.79
N MET A 109 14.45 14.13 -10.21
CA MET A 109 14.39 13.36 -8.97
C MET A 109 14.94 11.95 -9.19
N ALA A 110 15.82 11.49 -8.29
CA ALA A 110 16.27 10.10 -8.31
C ALA A 110 15.16 9.18 -7.80
N VAL A 111 14.88 8.12 -8.55
CA VAL A 111 13.82 7.15 -8.29
C VAL A 111 14.35 5.72 -8.48
N ARG A 112 13.69 4.76 -7.85
CA ARG A 112 14.00 3.33 -7.95
C ARG A 112 12.76 2.59 -8.42
N ALA A 113 12.78 2.09 -9.64
CA ALA A 113 11.66 1.39 -10.27
C ALA A 113 11.76 -0.12 -10.06
N ARG A 114 10.62 -0.78 -9.84
CA ARG A 114 10.49 -2.23 -10.03
C ARG A 114 10.50 -2.51 -11.52
N VAL A 115 11.27 -3.51 -11.96
CA VAL A 115 11.40 -3.91 -13.37
C VAL A 115 11.32 -5.44 -13.50
N GLY A 116 11.15 -5.95 -14.72
CA GLY A 116 11.02 -7.39 -14.96
C GLY A 116 9.77 -7.97 -14.30
N ASP A 117 9.82 -9.24 -13.92
CA ASP A 117 8.72 -9.94 -13.25
C ASP A 117 8.65 -9.62 -11.74
N TYR A 118 8.34 -8.36 -11.46
CA TYR A 118 8.15 -7.92 -10.07
C TYR A 118 6.84 -8.42 -9.46
N ILE A 119 5.92 -9.00 -10.22
CA ILE A 119 4.67 -9.55 -9.69
C ILE A 119 4.99 -10.82 -8.90
N ASN A 120 5.70 -11.78 -9.51
CA ASN A 120 6.07 -13.02 -8.83
C ASN A 120 7.14 -12.82 -7.75
N THR A 121 7.84 -11.69 -7.77
CA THR A 121 8.88 -11.35 -6.79
C THR A 121 8.51 -10.15 -5.89
N ALA A 122 7.24 -9.71 -5.88
CA ALA A 122 6.83 -8.44 -5.27
C ALA A 122 7.29 -8.25 -3.81
N PHE A 123 7.29 -9.35 -3.05
CA PHE A 123 7.64 -9.39 -1.64
C PHE A 123 8.99 -10.08 -1.36
N ALA A 124 9.70 -10.47 -2.41
CA ALA A 124 11.03 -11.05 -2.29
C ALA A 124 12.08 -9.95 -1.96
N PRO A 125 13.10 -10.28 -1.16
CA PRO A 125 14.15 -9.33 -0.78
C PRO A 125 15.06 -8.94 -1.95
N ASP A 126 15.13 -9.76 -3.00
CA ASP A 126 16.03 -9.69 -4.16
C ASP A 126 15.32 -9.27 -5.46
N ARG A 127 14.03 -8.90 -5.41
CA ARG A 127 13.27 -8.42 -6.58
C ARG A 127 14.03 -7.41 -7.42
N ALA A 128 13.88 -7.48 -8.74
CA ALA A 128 14.59 -6.62 -9.67
C ALA A 128 14.15 -5.15 -9.51
N MET A 129 15.13 -4.28 -9.29
CA MET A 129 14.95 -2.84 -9.14
C MET A 129 16.01 -2.12 -9.97
N GLN A 130 15.65 -0.97 -10.54
CA GLN A 130 16.58 -0.14 -11.32
C GLN A 130 16.52 1.30 -10.81
N ASP A 131 17.69 1.87 -10.53
CA ASP A 131 17.86 3.29 -10.18
C ASP A 131 17.97 4.13 -11.45
N MET A 132 17.26 5.25 -11.46
CA MET A 132 17.22 6.19 -12.59
C MET A 132 16.65 7.53 -12.12
N THR A 133 16.65 8.52 -12.99
CA THR A 133 15.87 9.75 -12.81
C THR A 133 14.40 9.53 -13.14
N MET A 134 13.51 10.38 -12.61
CA MET A 134 12.09 10.35 -12.96
C MET A 134 11.87 10.52 -14.47
N ALA A 135 12.68 11.34 -15.15
CA ALA A 135 12.58 11.52 -16.60
C ALA A 135 12.89 10.22 -17.36
N GLU A 136 13.96 9.53 -16.98
CA GLU A 136 14.35 8.23 -17.55
C GLU A 136 13.32 7.14 -17.23
N TYR A 137 12.72 7.17 -16.04
CA TYR A 137 11.62 6.28 -15.68
C TYR A 137 10.42 6.45 -16.61
N LEU A 138 10.01 7.69 -16.87
CA LEU A 138 8.90 7.96 -17.79
C LEU A 138 9.22 7.49 -19.21
N ASP A 139 10.44 7.69 -19.69
CA ASP A 139 10.87 7.18 -21.00
C ASP A 139 10.88 5.64 -21.05
N LEU A 140 11.29 4.98 -19.97
CA LEU A 140 11.25 3.52 -19.86
C LEU A 140 9.80 3.00 -19.87
N ALA A 141 8.91 3.66 -19.12
CA ALA A 141 7.50 3.29 -19.04
C ALA A 141 6.77 3.42 -20.39
N GLU A 142 7.11 4.41 -21.21
CA GLU A 142 6.55 4.61 -22.55
C GLU A 142 6.99 3.54 -23.57
N ARG A 143 8.20 2.97 -23.40
CA ARG A 143 8.79 2.00 -24.34
C ARG A 143 8.64 0.54 -23.93
N THR A 144 8.22 0.26 -22.70
CA THR A 144 8.11 -1.12 -22.20
C THR A 144 6.85 -1.78 -22.73
N GLU A 145 7.01 -2.91 -23.41
CA GLU A 145 5.92 -3.80 -23.77
C GLU A 145 5.66 -4.84 -22.67
N GLY A 146 4.40 -5.26 -22.48
CA GLY A 146 4.04 -6.24 -21.45
C GLY A 146 3.87 -5.62 -20.05
N LEU A 147 4.54 -6.18 -19.04
CA LEU A 147 4.46 -5.71 -17.65
C LEU A 147 5.28 -4.41 -17.47
N PRO A 148 4.65 -3.26 -17.24
CA PRO A 148 5.38 -1.98 -17.17
C PRO A 148 6.17 -1.81 -15.87
N PRO A 149 7.28 -1.06 -15.88
CA PRO A 149 8.03 -0.74 -14.68
C PRO A 149 7.18 0.10 -13.71
N TYR A 150 7.41 -0.08 -12.41
CA TYR A 150 6.57 0.52 -11.39
C TYR A 150 7.38 1.24 -10.32
N LEU A 151 7.19 2.55 -10.16
CA LEU A 151 7.64 3.26 -8.97
C LEU A 151 6.65 2.95 -7.85
N GLY A 152 7.11 2.28 -6.81
CA GLY A 152 6.23 1.89 -5.72
C GLY A 152 6.92 1.97 -4.37
N ASN A 153 6.18 2.44 -3.37
CA ASN A 153 6.62 2.54 -1.98
C ASN A 153 7.83 3.50 -1.81
N LEU A 154 7.82 4.65 -2.49
CA LEU A 154 8.89 5.66 -2.42
C LEU A 154 8.47 6.90 -1.64
N GLU A 155 9.39 7.50 -0.88
CA GLU A 155 9.20 8.83 -0.29
C GLU A 155 9.54 9.93 -1.29
N LEU A 156 8.53 10.48 -1.96
CA LEU A 156 8.68 11.60 -2.89
C LEU A 156 8.33 12.92 -2.19
N ARG A 157 9.26 13.43 -1.37
CA ARG A 157 9.04 14.59 -0.48
C ARG A 157 8.56 15.84 -1.21
N GLU A 158 9.08 16.10 -2.42
CA GLU A 158 8.69 17.23 -3.25
C GLU A 158 7.27 17.12 -3.83
N LEU A 159 6.77 15.91 -4.05
CA LEU A 159 5.37 15.69 -4.39
C LEU A 159 4.50 15.82 -3.13
N ASN A 160 4.95 15.27 -2.01
CA ASN A 160 4.21 15.31 -0.75
C ASN A 160 3.99 16.73 -0.21
N SER A 161 4.87 17.70 -0.50
CA SER A 161 4.68 19.10 -0.10
C SER A 161 3.43 19.74 -0.74
N GLN A 162 2.84 19.11 -1.76
CA GLN A 162 1.61 19.53 -2.42
C GLN A 162 0.39 18.70 -1.99
N CYS A 163 0.52 17.86 -0.96
CA CYS A 163 -0.55 17.02 -0.44
C CYS A 163 -1.01 17.54 0.93
N HIS A 164 -2.31 17.73 1.12
CA HIS A 164 -2.91 18.19 2.38
C HIS A 164 -3.59 17.03 3.10
N TRP A 165 -2.78 16.21 3.78
CA TRP A 165 -3.28 15.02 4.48
C TRP A 165 -4.20 15.39 5.66
N PRO A 166 -5.35 14.71 5.80
CA PRO A 166 -6.22 14.89 6.95
C PRO A 166 -5.57 14.32 8.23
N THR A 167 -5.89 14.92 9.37
CA THR A 167 -5.40 14.53 10.71
C THR A 167 -6.34 13.52 11.36
N TRP A 168 -6.66 12.44 10.66
CA TRP A 168 -7.58 11.40 11.15
C TRP A 168 -6.94 10.46 12.17
N PHE A 169 -5.62 10.31 12.13
CA PHE A 169 -4.83 9.49 13.03
C PHE A 169 -3.80 10.36 13.77
N ASP A 170 -3.49 10.03 15.02
CA ASP A 170 -2.53 10.79 15.83
C ASP A 170 -1.10 10.59 15.33
N LYS A 171 -0.80 9.36 14.90
CA LYS A 171 0.53 8.98 14.45
C LYS A 171 0.45 8.25 13.11
N MET A 172 1.04 8.87 12.09
CA MET A 172 1.08 8.36 10.73
C MET A 172 2.52 8.27 10.25
N GLY A 173 2.85 7.21 9.54
CA GLY A 173 4.10 7.10 8.81
C GLY A 173 4.25 8.15 7.70
N PRO A 174 5.44 8.21 7.07
CA PRO A 174 5.66 9.06 5.91
C PRO A 174 4.76 8.63 4.75
N ALA A 175 4.43 9.59 3.88
CA ALA A 175 3.71 9.30 2.65
C ALA A 175 4.57 8.50 1.67
N ARG A 176 4.01 7.45 1.10
CA ARG A 176 4.68 6.59 0.12
C ARG A 176 3.92 6.65 -1.19
N PHE A 177 4.62 7.00 -2.25
CA PHE A 177 4.04 7.24 -3.57
C PHE A 177 4.18 6.03 -4.46
N TRP A 178 3.22 5.95 -5.37
CA TRP A 178 3.15 4.95 -6.42
C TRP A 178 2.88 5.67 -7.73
N VAL A 179 3.76 5.46 -8.71
CA VAL A 179 3.67 6.09 -10.03
C VAL A 179 3.86 5.00 -11.08
N GLY A 180 2.97 4.96 -12.07
CA GLY A 180 3.23 4.19 -13.26
C GLY A 180 2.10 4.17 -14.27
N PRO A 181 2.35 3.61 -15.45
CA PRO A 181 1.36 3.50 -16.51
C PRO A 181 0.25 2.50 -16.15
N ALA A 182 -0.75 2.43 -17.02
CA ALA A 182 -1.78 1.39 -16.96
C ALA A 182 -1.13 0.01 -16.95
N GLY A 183 -1.71 -0.92 -16.19
CA GLY A 183 -1.22 -2.30 -16.09
C GLY A 183 -0.20 -2.54 -14.98
N THR A 184 0.30 -1.52 -14.28
CA THR A 184 1.11 -1.74 -13.06
C THR A 184 0.28 -2.41 -11.97
N VAL A 185 0.89 -3.35 -11.23
CA VAL A 185 0.20 -4.17 -10.22
C VAL A 185 0.97 -4.20 -8.90
N THR A 186 0.26 -4.09 -7.78
CA THR A 186 0.73 -4.65 -6.51
C THR A 186 -0.09 -5.90 -6.24
N PRO A 187 0.52 -7.10 -6.23
CA PRO A 187 -0.20 -8.37 -6.05
C PRO A 187 -0.94 -8.42 -4.71
N LEU A 188 -1.86 -9.37 -4.57
CA LEU A 188 -2.67 -9.54 -3.36
C LEU A 188 -1.78 -9.66 -2.11
N HIS A 189 -2.01 -8.80 -1.13
CA HIS A 189 -1.26 -8.76 0.13
C HIS A 189 -2.05 -8.10 1.24
N CYS A 190 -1.61 -8.22 2.49
CA CYS A 190 -2.10 -7.39 3.58
C CYS A 190 -0.93 -6.77 4.35
N ASP A 191 -1.16 -5.54 4.83
CA ASP A 191 -0.34 -4.89 5.85
C ASP A 191 -1.13 -4.88 7.17
N TYR A 192 -0.45 -4.91 8.31
CA TYR A 192 -1.11 -4.85 9.63
C TYR A 192 -1.11 -3.46 10.27
N ASP A 193 -1.02 -2.41 9.45
CA ASP A 193 -1.29 -1.02 9.84
C ASP A 193 -2.53 -0.52 9.11
N ASP A 194 -3.35 0.29 9.78
CA ASP A 194 -4.43 1.04 9.12
C ASP A 194 -3.87 1.93 8.02
N ASN A 195 -4.45 1.86 6.83
CA ASN A 195 -3.90 2.50 5.64
C ASN A 195 -4.90 3.48 5.02
N ILE A 196 -4.43 4.69 4.73
CA ILE A 196 -5.13 5.65 3.87
C ILE A 196 -4.45 5.68 2.51
N PHE A 197 -5.15 5.17 1.51
CA PHE A 197 -4.79 5.23 0.11
C PHE A 197 -5.44 6.46 -0.54
N ALA A 198 -4.65 7.38 -1.08
CA ALA A 198 -5.10 8.58 -1.76
C ALA A 198 -4.84 8.46 -3.27
N GLN A 199 -5.90 8.56 -4.07
CA GLN A 199 -5.81 8.51 -5.53
C GLN A 199 -5.73 9.93 -6.11
N ILE A 200 -4.56 10.28 -6.67
CA ILE A 200 -4.26 11.65 -7.12
C ILE A 200 -4.55 11.79 -8.61
N TRP A 201 -3.95 10.94 -9.44
CA TRP A 201 -4.19 10.89 -10.89
C TRP A 201 -4.52 9.49 -11.36
N GLY A 202 -5.35 9.41 -12.40
CA GLY A 202 -5.80 8.14 -12.96
C GLY A 202 -6.67 7.34 -12.00
N SER A 203 -7.05 6.14 -12.40
CA SER A 203 -7.84 5.23 -11.58
C SER A 203 -7.12 3.91 -11.30
N LYS A 204 -7.44 3.32 -10.16
CA LYS A 204 -6.92 2.02 -9.72
C LYS A 204 -8.07 1.10 -9.35
N ARG A 205 -8.06 -0.12 -9.89
CA ARG A 205 -8.92 -1.22 -9.43
C ARG A 205 -8.27 -1.87 -8.22
N ILE A 206 -9.06 -2.12 -7.18
CA ILE A 206 -8.63 -2.76 -5.96
C ILE A 206 -9.58 -3.91 -5.63
N PHE A 207 -9.04 -5.11 -5.46
CA PHE A 207 -9.74 -6.21 -4.81
C PHE A 207 -9.47 -6.16 -3.32
N LEU A 208 -10.48 -6.44 -2.50
CA LEU A 208 -10.42 -6.44 -1.04
C LEU A 208 -10.96 -7.77 -0.48
N ALA A 209 -10.33 -8.32 0.54
CA ALA A 209 -10.85 -9.45 1.31
C ALA A 209 -10.59 -9.27 2.81
N PRO A 210 -11.52 -9.73 3.67
CA PRO A 210 -11.40 -9.54 5.12
C PRO A 210 -10.26 -10.38 5.70
N PRO A 211 -9.66 -9.95 6.83
CA PRO A 211 -8.51 -10.63 7.44
C PRO A 211 -8.71 -12.12 7.75
N HIS A 212 -9.92 -12.54 8.16
CA HIS A 212 -10.22 -13.94 8.47
C HIS A 212 -10.35 -14.86 7.25
N HIS A 213 -10.13 -14.37 6.03
CA HIS A 213 -10.07 -15.18 4.81
C HIS A 213 -8.62 -15.59 4.46
N ASP A 214 -7.65 -15.37 5.35
CA ASP A 214 -6.23 -15.67 5.12
C ASP A 214 -5.98 -17.12 4.67
N GLU A 215 -6.71 -18.08 5.24
CA GLU A 215 -6.63 -19.50 4.88
C GLU A 215 -7.07 -19.80 3.43
N PHE A 216 -7.98 -19.00 2.87
CA PHE A 216 -8.47 -19.15 1.50
C PHE A 216 -7.55 -18.49 0.47
N LEU A 217 -6.66 -17.61 0.93
CA LEU A 217 -5.82 -16.76 0.08
C LEU A 217 -4.36 -17.26 -0.03
N TYR A 218 -4.01 -18.43 0.53
CA TYR A 218 -2.67 -19.04 0.37
C TYR A 218 -1.52 -18.10 0.74
N THR A 219 -1.69 -17.38 1.83
CA THR A 219 -0.82 -16.26 2.18
C THR A 219 0.54 -16.73 2.69
N LYS A 220 1.57 -15.91 2.46
CA LYS A 220 2.95 -16.16 2.87
C LYS A 220 3.52 -14.94 3.56
N GLU A 221 4.18 -15.16 4.69
CA GLU A 221 4.83 -14.10 5.45
C GLU A 221 6.04 -13.56 4.65
N ALA A 222 6.03 -12.26 4.36
CA ALA A 222 7.20 -11.54 3.85
C ALA A 222 7.94 -10.80 4.98
N SER A 223 7.18 -10.32 5.96
CA SER A 223 7.65 -9.86 7.26
C SER A 223 6.52 -9.99 8.27
N ALA A 224 6.79 -9.80 9.57
CA ALA A 224 5.74 -9.86 10.58
C ALA A 224 4.54 -8.94 10.31
N MET A 225 4.77 -7.83 9.60
CA MET A 225 3.77 -6.81 9.27
C MET A 225 3.20 -6.91 7.84
N LEU A 226 3.71 -7.81 6.99
CA LEU A 226 3.38 -7.88 5.56
C LEU A 226 3.28 -9.33 5.08
N PHE A 227 2.14 -9.68 4.49
CA PHE A 227 1.86 -10.99 3.93
C PHE A 227 1.45 -10.86 2.47
N GLY A 228 2.08 -11.64 1.60
CA GLY A 228 1.71 -11.72 0.19
C GLY A 228 0.87 -12.96 -0.10
N SER A 229 0.13 -12.95 -1.19
CA SER A 229 -0.58 -14.11 -1.73
C SER A 229 -0.17 -14.33 -3.20
N PRO A 230 0.06 -15.58 -3.63
CA PRO A 230 0.27 -15.91 -5.02
C PRO A 230 -1.04 -16.01 -5.82
N PHE A 231 -2.20 -15.90 -5.17
CA PHE A 231 -3.51 -15.96 -5.82
C PHE A 231 -3.81 -14.62 -6.50
N ASP A 232 -4.09 -14.65 -7.81
CA ASP A 232 -4.50 -13.48 -8.58
C ASP A 232 -6.03 -13.47 -8.74
N PRO A 233 -6.76 -12.55 -8.08
CA PRO A 233 -8.20 -12.42 -8.25
C PRO A 233 -8.64 -11.99 -9.66
N GLU A 234 -7.75 -11.42 -10.48
CA GLU A 234 -8.06 -11.05 -11.88
C GLU A 234 -7.90 -12.21 -12.87
N ALA A 235 -7.13 -13.23 -12.49
CA ALA A 235 -6.90 -14.44 -13.27
C ALA A 235 -6.86 -15.67 -12.36
N PRO A 236 -8.00 -16.04 -11.74
CA PRO A 236 -8.01 -17.04 -10.68
C PRO A 236 -7.73 -18.46 -11.20
N ASP A 237 -6.61 -19.03 -10.77
CA ASP A 237 -6.29 -20.45 -10.96
C ASP A 237 -6.84 -21.29 -9.79
N TYR A 238 -8.10 -21.72 -9.92
CA TYR A 238 -8.74 -22.56 -8.90
C TYR A 238 -8.30 -24.03 -8.92
N GLN A 239 -7.53 -24.47 -9.92
CA GLN A 239 -6.91 -25.80 -9.88
C GLN A 239 -5.75 -25.79 -8.90
N ARG A 240 -4.93 -24.74 -8.94
CA ARG A 240 -3.81 -24.54 -8.02
C ARG A 240 -4.25 -23.99 -6.65
N PHE A 241 -5.29 -23.17 -6.61
CA PHE A 241 -5.79 -22.50 -5.40
C PHE A 241 -7.28 -22.79 -5.13
N PRO A 242 -7.68 -24.06 -4.93
CA PRO A 242 -9.10 -24.43 -4.82
C PRO A 242 -9.85 -23.75 -3.67
N LEU A 243 -9.19 -23.47 -2.54
CA LEU A 243 -9.82 -22.81 -1.38
C LEU A 243 -10.19 -21.34 -1.66
N ALA A 244 -9.57 -20.70 -2.66
CA ALA A 244 -9.84 -19.30 -3.00
C ALA A 244 -11.27 -19.07 -3.49
N ARG A 245 -12.02 -20.13 -3.84
CA ARG A 245 -13.47 -20.07 -4.10
C ARG A 245 -14.28 -19.64 -2.89
N GLN A 246 -13.75 -19.82 -1.68
CA GLN A 246 -14.39 -19.44 -0.43
C GLN A 246 -14.08 -17.99 -0.02
N ALA A 247 -13.09 -17.37 -0.65
CA ALA A 247 -12.73 -15.99 -0.34
C ALA A 247 -13.79 -15.02 -0.91
N ALA A 248 -14.49 -14.31 -0.03
CA ALA A 248 -15.30 -13.16 -0.44
C ALA A 248 -14.39 -11.99 -0.85
N LEU A 249 -14.25 -11.81 -2.16
CA LEU A 249 -13.50 -10.71 -2.75
C LEU A 249 -14.45 -9.60 -3.21
N ILE A 250 -14.07 -8.37 -2.90
CA ILE A 250 -14.87 -7.19 -3.21
C ILE A 250 -14.04 -6.29 -4.11
N GLU A 251 -14.58 -5.96 -5.27
CA GLU A 251 -13.94 -5.04 -6.21
C GLU A 251 -14.37 -3.59 -5.92
N VAL A 252 -13.41 -2.67 -5.97
CA VAL A 252 -13.66 -1.24 -6.00
C VAL A 252 -12.72 -0.55 -6.98
N VAL A 253 -13.23 0.42 -7.73
CA VAL A 253 -12.38 1.33 -8.53
C VAL A 253 -12.27 2.66 -7.81
N VAL A 254 -11.04 3.01 -7.42
CA VAL A 254 -10.73 4.30 -6.80
C VAL A 254 -10.39 5.30 -7.91
N GLN A 255 -11.17 6.37 -7.97
CA GLN A 255 -11.10 7.46 -8.94
C GLN A 255 -10.21 8.60 -8.44
N PRO A 256 -9.66 9.45 -9.33
CA PRO A 256 -8.95 10.67 -8.93
C PRO A 256 -9.78 11.50 -7.95
N GLY A 257 -9.15 12.01 -6.89
CA GLY A 257 -9.82 12.82 -5.89
C GLY A 257 -10.37 12.06 -4.68
N GLN A 258 -10.38 10.73 -4.73
CA GLN A 258 -10.86 9.87 -3.65
C GLN A 258 -9.74 9.39 -2.73
N MET A 259 -10.11 9.08 -1.49
CA MET A 259 -9.30 8.24 -0.60
C MET A 259 -10.04 6.93 -0.31
N LEU A 260 -9.30 5.85 -0.13
CA LEU A 260 -9.77 4.58 0.39
C LEU A 260 -9.12 4.35 1.76
N TYR A 261 -9.94 4.14 2.78
CA TYR A 261 -9.48 3.57 4.03
C TYR A 261 -9.45 2.05 3.91
N VAL A 262 -8.30 1.45 4.20
CA VAL A 262 -8.09 0.01 4.25
C VAL A 262 -7.70 -0.34 5.69
N PRO A 263 -8.57 -1.01 6.46
CA PRO A 263 -8.27 -1.38 7.83
C PRO A 263 -7.09 -2.36 7.90
N ALA A 264 -6.35 -2.34 9.01
CA ALA A 264 -5.25 -3.27 9.24
C ALA A 264 -5.68 -4.74 9.00
N GLY A 265 -4.83 -5.50 8.29
CA GLY A 265 -5.04 -6.91 7.97
C GLY A 265 -5.95 -7.19 6.78
N TRP A 266 -6.59 -6.17 6.18
CA TRP A 266 -7.37 -6.39 4.96
C TRP A 266 -6.45 -6.72 3.78
N TYR A 267 -6.77 -7.82 3.11
CA TYR A 267 -6.08 -8.23 1.90
C TYR A 267 -6.49 -7.32 0.74
N HIS A 268 -5.53 -6.89 -0.06
CA HIS A 268 -5.75 -6.03 -1.20
C HIS A 268 -4.79 -6.30 -2.37
N GLN A 269 -5.34 -6.36 -3.58
CA GLN A 269 -4.59 -6.30 -4.84
C GLN A 269 -4.90 -4.98 -5.52
N VAL A 270 -3.91 -4.31 -6.10
CA VAL A 270 -4.08 -2.98 -6.70
C VAL A 270 -3.54 -2.98 -8.13
N ARG A 271 -4.40 -2.68 -9.11
CA ARG A 271 -4.01 -2.48 -10.53
C ARG A 271 -4.29 -1.06 -10.99
N ALA A 272 -3.31 -0.41 -11.63
CA ALA A 272 -3.54 0.85 -12.33
C ALA A 272 -4.30 0.60 -13.65
N LEU A 273 -5.44 1.27 -13.82
CA LEU A 273 -6.25 1.18 -15.04
C LEU A 273 -5.83 2.21 -16.09
N THR A 274 -5.20 3.29 -15.66
CA THR A 274 -4.62 4.35 -16.50
C THR A 274 -3.23 4.68 -15.97
N PHE A 275 -2.51 5.59 -16.63
CA PHE A 275 -1.38 6.24 -15.96
C PHE A 275 -1.85 6.82 -14.61
N SER A 276 -1.14 6.49 -13.54
CA SER A 276 -1.62 6.72 -12.19
C SER A 276 -0.54 7.25 -11.26
N LEU A 277 -0.97 8.19 -10.41
CA LEU A 277 -0.26 8.65 -9.24
C LEU A 277 -1.16 8.43 -8.03
N SER A 278 -0.69 7.66 -7.06
CA SER A 278 -1.37 7.48 -5.78
C SER A 278 -0.37 7.59 -4.63
N SER A 279 -0.87 7.81 -3.42
CA SER A 279 -0.04 7.89 -2.22
C SER A 279 -0.70 7.17 -1.06
N ASN A 280 0.07 6.46 -0.26
CA ASN A 280 -0.39 5.79 0.95
C ASN A 280 0.25 6.41 2.19
N ARG A 281 -0.48 6.38 3.30
CA ARG A 281 0.08 6.54 4.64
C ARG A 281 -0.50 5.47 5.55
N TRP A 282 0.37 4.84 6.33
CA TRP A 282 0.02 3.84 7.31
C TRP A 282 0.07 4.43 8.71
N ALA A 283 -0.96 4.19 9.52
CA ALA A 283 -1.00 4.56 10.92
C ALA A 283 0.03 3.76 11.71
N ARG A 284 0.68 4.40 12.68
CA ARG A 284 1.69 3.79 13.56
C ARG A 284 1.17 3.75 14.99
N GLY A 285 0.09 3.01 15.19
CA GLY A 285 -0.59 2.87 16.48
C GLY A 285 -1.39 1.57 16.52
N VAL A 286 -2.16 1.38 17.59
CA VAL A 286 -3.10 0.28 17.70
C VAL A 286 -4.09 0.36 16.51
N PRO A 287 -4.33 -0.74 15.78
CA PRO A 287 -5.35 -0.78 14.74
C PRO A 287 -6.73 -0.36 15.28
N LEU A 288 -7.44 0.51 14.57
CA LEU A 288 -8.70 1.09 15.04
C LEU A 288 -9.79 0.04 15.28
N LEU A 289 -9.78 -1.09 14.58
CA LEU A 289 -10.70 -2.20 14.86
C LEU A 289 -10.48 -2.82 16.26
N LEU A 290 -9.27 -2.73 16.80
CA LEU A 290 -8.94 -3.24 18.14
C LEU A 290 -9.13 -2.19 19.24
N CYS A 291 -9.43 -0.96 18.86
CA CYS A 291 -9.75 0.10 19.80
C CYS A 291 -11.16 -0.10 20.36
N GLY A 292 -11.30 -0.03 21.69
CA GLY A 292 -12.61 0.09 22.34
C GLY A 292 -13.23 1.47 22.08
N SER A 293 -14.46 1.68 22.55
CA SER A 293 -15.24 2.93 22.36
C SER A 293 -14.54 4.22 22.85
N ASP A 294 -13.48 4.09 23.64
CA ASP A 294 -12.78 5.18 24.33
C ASP A 294 -11.48 5.64 23.63
N CYS A 295 -11.28 5.33 22.34
CA CYS A 295 -10.09 5.69 21.54
C CYS A 295 -10.27 6.89 20.60
#